data_AF-A0A7V5ZDY0-F1
#
_entry.id   AF-A0A7V5ZDY0-F1
#
_cell.length_a   1.000
_cell.length_b   1.000
_cell.length_c   1.000
_cell.angle_alpha   90.00
_cell.angle_beta   90.00
_cell.angle_gamma   90.00
#
_symmetry.space_group_name_H-M   'P 1'
#
loop_
_entity.id
_entity.type
_entity.pdbx_description
1 polymer ?
#
loop_
_entity_poly.entity_id
_entity_poly.type
_entity_poly.pdbx_seq_one_letter_code
_entity_poly.pdbx_strand_id
1 'polypeptide(L)'
;QEEIYFFKVSPASSFGVARLFTAEGDIDEVYPIRDNSLLLIRRGYHPIAAAPGTRVYYLWTLAGENRDLIPNDAPDYRWMRDTEAVMREWQRNL
;
A
#
# COMPACT_ATOMS: atom_id res chain seq x y z
N GLN A 1 12.85 -9.01 -0.44
CA GLN A 1 12.52 -8.78 -1.86
C GLN A 1 12.33 -7.28 -2.00
N GLU A 2 12.77 -6.69 -3.10
CA GLU A 2 12.61 -5.25 -3.33
C GLU A 2 11.38 -5.02 -4.19
N GLU A 3 10.59 -4.01 -3.81
CA GLU A 3 9.38 -3.62 -4.51
C GLU A 3 9.49 -2.19 -5.02
N ILE A 4 8.91 -1.92 -6.18
CA ILE A 4 8.76 -0.56 -6.71
C ILE A 4 7.29 -0.35 -7.02
N TYR A 5 6.71 0.71 -6.47
CA TYR A 5 5.33 1.11 -6.73
C TYR A 5 5.33 2.36 -7.61
N PHE A 6 4.71 2.27 -8.78
CA PHE A 6 4.41 3.40 -9.65
C PHE A 6 2.96 3.85 -9.45
N PHE A 7 2.75 5.15 -9.20
CA PHE A 7 1.43 5.68 -8.87
C PHE A 7 0.83 6.56 -9.98
N LYS A 8 -0.47 6.40 -10.18
CA LYS A 8 -1.34 7.34 -10.90
C LYS A 8 -2.38 7.91 -9.94
N VAL A 9 -2.64 9.21 -10.04
CA VAL A 9 -3.57 9.92 -9.15
C VAL A 9 -4.60 10.69 -9.97
N SER A 10 -5.88 10.56 -9.61
CA SER A 10 -7.00 11.29 -10.24
C SER A 10 -7.88 11.94 -9.17
N PRO A 11 -8.09 13.27 -9.21
CA PRO A 11 -7.48 14.23 -10.13
C PRO A 11 -5.97 14.38 -9.89
N ALA A 12 -5.20 14.71 -10.93
CA ALA A 12 -3.73 14.76 -10.86
C ALA A 12 -3.20 15.80 -9.84
N SER A 13 -4.01 16.80 -9.49
CA SER A 13 -3.72 17.79 -8.45
C SER A 13 -3.93 17.29 -7.02
N SER A 14 -4.53 16.12 -6.84
CA SER A 14 -4.73 15.52 -5.52
C SER A 14 -3.51 14.71 -5.06
N PHE A 15 -3.66 13.97 -3.97
CA PHE A 15 -2.59 13.18 -3.37
C PHE A 15 -3.11 11.93 -2.63
N GLY A 16 -2.18 11.03 -2.36
CA GLY A 16 -2.31 10.01 -1.32
C GLY A 16 -1.09 10.04 -0.41
N VAL A 17 -1.01 9.09 0.51
CA VAL A 17 0.16 8.87 1.37
C VAL A 17 0.49 7.38 1.40
N ALA A 18 1.78 7.06 1.42
CA ALA A 18 2.30 5.73 1.73
C ALA A 18 3.02 5.81 3.06
N ARG A 19 2.69 4.92 4.01
CA ARG A 19 3.47 4.78 5.25
C ARG A 19 4.38 3.57 5.09
N LEU A 20 5.68 3.75 5.19
CA LEU A 20 6.66 2.66 5.20
C LEU A 20 7.14 2.46 6.64
N PHE A 21 6.92 1.28 7.20
CA PHE A 21 7.36 0.99 8.56
C PHE A 21 7.80 -0.45 8.76
N THR A 22 8.54 -0.71 9.84
CA THR A 22 9.12 -2.02 10.17
C THR A 22 8.66 -2.47 11.56
N ALA A 23 8.65 -3.78 11.82
CA ALA A 23 8.29 -4.31 13.13
C ALA A 23 9.33 -3.93 14.20
N GLU A 24 10.59 -3.78 13.79
CA GLU A 24 11.70 -3.36 14.64
C GLU A 24 11.63 -1.86 14.99
N GLY A 25 10.82 -1.09 14.25
CA GLY A 25 10.61 0.34 14.48
C GLY A 25 11.76 1.24 14.01
N ASP A 26 12.75 0.69 13.30
CA ASP A 26 13.90 1.47 12.81
C ASP A 26 13.59 2.24 11.50
N ILE A 27 12.47 1.89 10.86
CA ILE A 27 11.83 2.66 9.79
C ILE A 27 10.38 2.94 10.23
N ASP A 28 9.96 4.20 10.18
CA ASP A 28 8.57 4.66 10.23
C ASP A 28 8.46 6.02 9.53
N GLU A 29 8.21 6.00 8.23
CA GLU A 29 8.19 7.17 7.36
C GLU A 29 6.88 7.28 6.59
N VAL A 30 6.45 8.51 6.29
CA VAL A 30 5.27 8.78 5.47
C VAL A 30 5.68 9.57 4.24
N TYR A 31 5.40 9.00 3.07
CA TYR A 31 5.70 9.59 1.76
C TYR A 31 4.42 10.09 1.08
N PRO A 32 4.43 11.32 0.52
CA PRO A 32 3.32 11.78 -0.31
C PRO A 32 3.29 11.04 -1.65
N ILE A 33 2.14 10.51 -2.02
CA ILE A 33 1.87 9.94 -3.35
C ILE A 33 1.35 11.05 -4.27
N ARG A 34 2.00 11.25 -5.41
CA ARG A 34 1.61 12.19 -6.48
C ARG A 34 1.43 11.47 -7.82
N ASP A 35 0.77 12.10 -8.78
CA ASP A 35 0.62 11.51 -10.12
C ASP A 35 1.99 11.30 -10.78
N ASN A 36 2.23 10.08 -11.30
CA ASN A 36 3.50 9.62 -11.87
C ASN A 36 4.67 9.54 -10.88
N SER A 37 4.40 9.39 -9.57
CA SER A 37 5.45 9.16 -8.57
C SER A 37 5.83 7.68 -8.46
N LEU A 38 7.05 7.43 -7.97
CA LEU A 38 7.59 6.11 -7.67
C LEU A 38 7.96 6.02 -6.19
N LEU A 39 7.72 4.87 -5.58
CA LEU A 39 8.24 4.54 -4.25
C LEU A 39 9.03 3.24 -4.33
N LEU A 40 10.31 3.30 -3.94
CA LEU A 40 11.16 2.12 -3.76
C LEU A 40 11.00 1.60 -2.33
N ILE A 41 10.72 0.32 -2.20
CA ILE A 41 10.48 -0.36 -0.93
C ILE A 41 11.50 -1.49 -0.82
N ARG A 42 12.44 -1.36 0.11
CA ARG A 42 13.49 -2.38 0.33
C ARG A 42 13.08 -3.44 1.35
N ARG A 43 12.29 -3.04 2.34
CA ARG A 43 11.70 -3.90 3.38
C ARG A 43 10.62 -3.13 4.13
N GLY A 44 9.83 -3.85 4.92
CA GLY A 44 8.82 -3.27 5.78
C GLY A 44 7.42 -3.28 5.16
N TYR A 45 6.45 -2.93 5.99
CA TYR A 45 5.05 -2.80 5.63
C TYR A 45 4.80 -1.44 4.98
N HIS A 46 3.98 -1.41 3.93
CA HIS A 46 3.82 -0.23 3.09
C HIS A 46 2.37 0.03 2.65
N PRO A 47 1.41 0.17 3.60
CA PRO A 47 0.04 0.55 3.26
C PRO A 47 -0.04 1.95 2.65
N ILE A 48 -1.07 2.15 1.81
CA ILE A 48 -1.37 3.46 1.22
C ILE A 48 -2.78 3.92 1.60
N ALA A 49 -2.96 5.24 1.68
CA ALA A 49 -4.26 5.88 1.84
C ALA A 49 -4.42 7.01 0.82
N ALA A 50 -5.62 7.18 0.28
CA ALA A 50 -5.94 8.25 -0.65
C ALA A 50 -6.67 9.40 0.07
N ALA A 51 -6.42 10.64 -0.34
CA ALA A 51 -7.23 11.76 0.15
C ALA A 51 -8.71 11.61 -0.29
N PRO A 52 -9.69 12.17 0.45
CA PRO A 52 -11.10 12.11 0.07
C PRO A 52 -11.34 12.59 -1.38
N GLY A 53 -12.19 11.87 -2.12
CA GLY A 53 -12.45 12.17 -3.55
C GLY A 53 -11.32 11.82 -4.51
N THR A 54 -10.24 11.20 -4.03
CA THR A 54 -9.07 10.83 -4.84
C THR A 54 -9.08 9.36 -5.19
N ARG A 55 -8.78 9.07 -6.46
CA ARG A 55 -8.46 7.72 -6.90
C ARG A 55 -6.96 7.59 -7.03
N VAL A 56 -6.39 6.61 -6.33
CA VAL A 56 -4.99 6.21 -6.47
C VAL A 56 -4.97 4.84 -7.14
N TYR A 57 -4.26 4.75 -8.25
CA TYR A 57 -3.88 3.48 -8.88
C TYR A 57 -2.39 3.27 -8.66
N TYR A 58 -1.98 2.03 -8.40
CA TYR A 58 -0.58 1.67 -8.33
C TYR A 58 -0.30 0.41 -9.15
N LEU A 59 0.82 0.43 -9.86
CA LEU A 59 1.43 -0.74 -10.48
C LEU A 59 2.68 -1.07 -9.66
N TRP A 60 2.77 -2.29 -9.16
CA TRP A 60 3.94 -2.74 -8.42
C TRP A 60 4.73 -3.78 -9.19
N THR A 61 6.04 -3.73 -9.03
CA THR A 61 6.98 -4.74 -9.53
C THR A 61 7.83 -5.23 -8.39
N LEU A 62 8.11 -6.53 -8.38
CA LEU A 62 8.88 -7.21 -7.36
C LEU A 62 10.13 -7.82 -7.97
N ALA A 63 11.27 -7.62 -7.30
CA ALA A 63 12.55 -8.19 -7.67
C ALA A 63 13.18 -8.91 -6.47
N GLY A 64 13.81 -10.06 -6.74
CA GLY A 64 14.50 -10.88 -5.75
C GLY A 64 15.22 -12.05 -6.42
N GLU A 65 16.01 -12.78 -5.64
CA GLU A 65 16.75 -13.95 -6.13
C GLU A 65 15.81 -15.06 -6.61
N ASN A 66 14.69 -15.25 -5.92
CA ASN A 66 13.66 -16.23 -6.25
C ASN A 66 12.36 -15.54 -6.68
N ARG A 67 11.59 -16.22 -7.53
CA ARG A 67 10.27 -15.76 -7.99
C ARG A 67 9.16 -16.22 -7.05
N ASP A 68 9.24 -15.78 -5.80
CA ASP A 68 8.24 -16.10 -4.77
C ASP A 68 7.57 -14.83 -4.27
N LEU A 69 6.25 -14.86 -4.08
CA LEU A 69 5.49 -13.80 -3.41
C LEU A 69 5.01 -14.33 -2.06
N ILE A 70 5.66 -13.88 -0.98
CA ILE A 70 5.35 -14.33 0.39
C ILE A 70 4.87 -13.11 1.20
N PRO A 71 3.57 -12.79 1.16
CA PRO A 71 3.05 -11.69 1.95
C PRO A 71 3.05 -12.03 3.44
N ASN A 72 3.38 -11.05 4.27
CA ASN A 72 3.31 -11.15 5.71
C ASN A 72 2.54 -9.94 6.25
N ASP A 73 1.52 -10.17 7.07
CA ASP A 73 0.73 -9.09 7.64
C ASP A 73 1.42 -8.52 8.88
N ALA A 74 1.33 -7.20 9.05
CA ALA A 74 1.72 -6.57 10.30
C ALA A 74 0.83 -7.10 11.44
N PRO A 75 1.40 -7.63 12.54
CA PRO A 75 0.61 -8.21 13.64
C PRO A 75 -0.50 -7.29 14.15
N ASP A 76 -0.20 -6.00 14.30
CA ASP A 76 -1.12 -4.98 14.81
C ASP A 76 -2.28 -4.65 13.86
N TYR A 77 -2.21 -5.12 12.61
CA TYR A 77 -3.19 -4.85 11.55
C TYR A 77 -3.99 -6.08 11.14
N ARG A 78 -3.80 -7.22 11.82
CA ARG A 78 -4.52 -8.47 11.50
C ARG A 78 -6.04 -8.34 11.59
N TRP A 79 -6.53 -7.46 12.46
CA TRP A 79 -7.96 -7.14 12.60
C TRP A 79 -8.60 -6.69 11.28
N MET A 80 -7.82 -6.16 10.32
CA MET A 80 -8.35 -5.76 9.02
C MET A 80 -8.90 -6.95 8.22
N ARG A 81 -8.33 -8.15 8.39
CA ARG A 81 -8.85 -9.36 7.74
C ARG A 81 -10.26 -9.70 8.20
N ASP A 82 -10.55 -9.48 9.47
CA ASP A 82 -11.89 -9.73 10.01
C ASP A 82 -12.92 -8.76 9.41
N THR A 83 -12.52 -7.52 9.14
CA THR A 83 -13.38 -6.53 8.47
C THR A 83 -13.57 -6.77 6.98
N GLU A 84 -12.67 -7.49 6.30
CA GLU A 84 -12.86 -7.79 4.86
C GLU A 84 -14.13 -8.59 4.58
N ALA A 85 -14.46 -9.55 5.45
CA ALA A 85 -15.67 -10.38 5.27
C ALA A 85 -16.94 -9.51 5.25
N VAL A 86 -17.02 -8.56 6.18
CA VAL A 86 -18.12 -7.59 6.27
C VAL A 86 -18.15 -6.69 5.04
N MET A 87 -17.00 -6.13 4.63
CA MET A 87 -16.93 -5.24 3.46
C MET A 87 -17.35 -5.94 2.17
N ARG A 88 -16.96 -7.21 1.99
CA ARG A 88 -17.36 -8.02 0.82
C ARG A 88 -18.86 -8.31 0.79
N GLU A 89 -19.48 -8.51 1.95
CA GLU A 89 -20.93 -8.65 2.03
C GLU A 89 -21.64 -7.37 1.59
N TRP A 90 -21.20 -6.22 2.10
CA TRP A 90 -21.73 -4.93 1.71
C TRP A 90 -21.60 -4.65 0.20
N GLN A 91 -20.44 -4.95 -0.40
CA GLN A 91 -20.20 -4.77 -1.83
C GLN A 91 -21.07 -5.68 -2.73
N ARG A 92 -21.50 -6.86 -2.24
CA ARG A 92 -22.39 -7.75 -3.01
C ARG A 92 -23.85 -7.31 -2.98
N ASN A 93 -24.23 -6.53 -1.97
CA ASN A 93 -25.60 -6.09 -1.74
C ASN A 93 -25.87 -4.65 -2.24
N LEU A 94 -24.87 -4.02 -2.87
CA LEU A 94 -24.94 -2.76 -3.61
C LEU A 94 -24.94 -3.05 -5.12
#